data_AF-A0A8J9WMB8-F1
#
_entry.id   AF-A0A8J9WMB8-F1
#
_cell.length_a   1.000
_cell.length_b   1.000
_cell.length_c   1.000
_cell.angle_alpha   90.00
_cell.angle_beta   90.00
_cell.angle_gamma   90.00
#
_symmetry.space_group_name_H-M   'P 1'
#
loop_
_entity.id
_entity.type
_entity.pdbx_description
1 polymer ?
#
loop_
_entity_poly.entity_id
_entity_poly.type
_entity_poly.pdbx_seq_one_letter_code
_entity_poly.pdbx_strand_id
1 'polypeptide(L)'
;MSRSLRGLAQTASRALINTQHASGHQQQRCAGDLPCKANKYVESWGTNREHIELTYKFDRDNLWTIAKWVVAFPTLVYIITKAEFHKSDRKFGRKEREFM
;
A
#
# COMPACT_ATOMS: atom_id res chain seq x y z
N MET A 1 60.98 5.09 26.83
CA MET A 1 60.07 6.10 26.20
C MET A 1 59.32 5.61 24.95
N SER A 2 59.36 4.33 24.57
CA SER A 2 58.80 3.83 23.29
C SER A 2 57.35 3.31 23.32
N ARG A 3 56.69 3.32 24.49
CA ARG A 3 55.30 2.82 24.66
C ARG A 3 54.23 3.90 24.42
N SER A 4 54.57 5.19 24.57
CA SER A 4 53.64 6.32 24.40
C SER A 4 53.27 6.57 22.92
N LEU A 5 54.25 6.49 22.02
CA LEU A 5 54.05 6.77 20.59
C LEU A 5 53.14 5.76 19.89
N ARG A 6 53.14 4.49 20.33
CA ARG A 6 52.25 3.45 19.76
C ARG A 6 50.80 3.67 20.17
N GLY A 7 50.55 4.15 21.38
CA GLY A 7 49.21 4.50 21.86
C GLY A 7 48.61 5.67 21.09
N LEU A 8 49.40 6.71 20.84
CA LEU A 8 48.98 7.88 20.04
C LEU A 8 48.73 7.55 18.57
N ALA A 9 49.51 6.65 17.97
CA ALA A 9 49.26 6.18 16.61
C ALA A 9 47.97 5.34 16.51
N GLN A 10 47.67 4.54 17.54
CA GLN A 10 46.43 3.76 17.61
C GLN A 10 45.19 4.63 17.83
N THR A 11 45.29 5.72 18.59
CA THR A 11 44.16 6.65 18.76
C THR A 11 43.95 7.51 17.51
N ALA A 12 45.02 7.96 16.84
CA ALA A 12 44.92 8.70 15.60
C ALA A 12 44.32 7.87 14.45
N SER A 13 44.75 6.61 14.31
CA SER A 13 44.17 5.68 13.32
C SER A 13 42.70 5.39 13.57
N ARG A 14 42.30 5.21 14.84
CA ARG A 14 40.88 5.05 15.21
C ARG A 14 40.06 6.30 14.90
N ALA A 15 40.60 7.49 15.13
CA ALA A 15 39.91 8.74 14.82
C ALA A 15 39.69 8.92 13.31
N LEU A 16 40.68 8.55 12.49
CA LEU A 16 40.58 8.61 11.02
C LEU A 16 39.57 7.61 10.44
N ILE A 17 39.48 6.41 11.01
CA ILE A 17 38.45 5.43 10.60
C ILE A 17 37.05 5.99 10.92
N ASN A 18 36.89 6.62 12.09
CA ASN A 18 35.60 7.16 12.51
C ASN A 18 35.13 8.34 11.64
N THR A 19 36.05 9.20 11.18
CA THR A 19 35.72 10.29 10.26
C THR A 19 35.39 9.80 8.85
N GLN A 20 36.03 8.72 8.39
CA GLN A 20 35.69 8.09 7.11
C GLN A 20 34.29 7.45 7.10
N HIS A 21 33.83 6.90 8.24
CA HIS A 21 32.45 6.42 8.35
C HIS A 21 31.42 7.56 8.37
N ALA A 22 31.78 8.75 8.85
CA ALA A 22 30.89 9.91 8.90
C ALA A 22 30.68 10.58 7.54
N SER A 23 31.66 10.50 6.62
CA SER A 23 31.59 11.14 5.30
C SER A 23 30.85 10.32 4.23
N GLY A 24 30.45 9.07 4.53
CA GLY A 24 29.78 8.17 3.58
C GLY A 24 28.27 8.37 3.38
N HIS A 25 27.62 9.23 4.18
CA HIS A 25 26.17 9.39 4.17
C HIS A 25 25.72 10.85 4.11
N GLN A 26 26.31 11.65 3.22
CA GLN A 26 25.71 12.94 2.89
C GLN A 26 24.55 12.69 1.92
N GLN A 27 23.35 12.49 2.47
CA GLN A 27 22.12 12.29 1.68
C GLN A 27 21.93 13.48 0.73
N GLN A 28 21.91 13.18 -0.56
CA GLN A 28 21.72 14.18 -1.61
C GLN A 28 20.24 14.59 -1.62
N ARG A 29 19.97 15.79 -1.09
CA ARG A 29 18.60 16.30 -0.90
C ARG A 29 18.07 16.93 -2.18
N CYS A 30 17.06 16.31 -2.79
CA CYS A 30 16.28 16.92 -3.88
C CYS A 30 15.00 17.56 -3.32
N ALA A 31 14.38 18.51 -4.04
CA ALA A 31 13.16 19.16 -3.57
C ALA A 31 12.06 18.12 -3.27
N GLY A 32 11.64 18.04 -2.00
CA GLY A 32 10.79 16.97 -1.46
C GLY A 32 11.45 16.13 -0.36
N ASP A 33 12.76 16.26 -0.18
CA ASP A 33 13.55 15.61 0.87
C ASP A 33 13.41 16.36 2.22
N LEU A 34 12.17 16.45 2.71
CA LEU A 34 11.93 16.76 4.12
C LEU A 34 12.59 15.66 4.95
N PRO A 35 13.14 15.95 6.14
CA PRO A 35 13.77 14.97 7.01
C PRO A 35 12.72 14.01 7.62
N CYS A 36 12.11 13.20 6.76
CA CYS A 36 11.19 12.15 7.12
C CYS A 36 12.02 10.88 7.31
N LYS A 37 12.06 10.39 8.55
CA LYS A 37 12.74 9.14 8.84
C LYS A 37 11.96 7.99 8.18
N ALA A 38 12.56 7.37 7.17
CA ALA A 38 12.10 6.14 6.54
C ALA A 38 11.74 5.10 7.61
N ASN A 39 10.48 4.65 7.59
CA ASN A 39 10.02 3.57 8.44
C ASN A 39 9.81 2.33 7.59
N LYS A 40 10.70 1.35 7.74
CA LYS A 40 10.68 0.07 7.02
C LYS A 40 9.29 -0.59 7.00
N TYR A 41 8.54 -0.51 8.10
CA TYR A 41 7.21 -1.12 8.19
C TYR A 41 6.17 -0.38 7.36
N VAL A 42 6.24 0.95 7.31
CA VAL A 42 5.32 1.78 6.53
C VAL A 42 5.62 1.65 5.05
N GLU A 43 6.90 1.66 4.68
CA GLU A 43 7.34 1.51 3.30
C GLU A 43 6.98 0.13 2.76
N SER A 44 7.32 -0.94 3.47
CA SER A 44 6.95 -2.30 3.06
C SER A 44 5.44 -2.52 2.99
N TRP A 45 4.68 -1.94 3.92
CA TRP A 45 3.21 -1.98 3.86
C TRP A 45 2.67 -1.26 2.62
N GLY A 46 3.20 -0.08 2.30
CA GLY A 46 2.84 0.67 1.09
C GLY A 46 3.16 -0.12 -0.18
N THR A 47 4.40 -0.61 -0.29
CA THR A 47 4.86 -1.41 -1.44
C THR A 47 3.99 -2.66 -1.66
N ASN A 48 3.61 -3.36 -0.60
CA ASN A 48 2.76 -4.56 -0.71
C ASN A 48 1.34 -4.25 -1.23
N ARG A 49 0.82 -3.05 -0.97
CA ARG A 49 -0.52 -2.64 -1.47
C ARG A 49 -0.48 -2.18 -2.91
N GLU A 50 0.61 -1.52 -3.30
CA GLU A 50 0.84 -1.10 -4.67
C GLU A 50 1.07 -2.30 -5.60
N HIS A 51 1.67 -3.38 -5.08
CA HIS A 51 2.02 -4.58 -5.85
C HIS A 51 1.20 -5.82 -5.43
N ILE A 52 -0.08 -5.62 -5.11
CA ILE A 52 -0.95 -6.71 -4.63
C ILE A 52 -1.14 -7.80 -5.71
N GLU A 53 -1.04 -7.44 -6.98
CA GLU A 53 -1.14 -8.32 -8.14
C GLU A 53 -0.07 -9.41 -8.16
N LEU A 54 1.11 -9.16 -7.59
CA LEU A 54 2.19 -10.16 -7.51
C LEU A 54 1.89 -11.26 -6.49
N THR A 55 1.07 -10.95 -5.48
CA THR A 55 0.77 -11.86 -4.36
C THR A 55 -0.63 -12.48 -4.48
N TYR A 56 -1.52 -11.89 -5.29
CA TYR A 56 -2.90 -12.33 -5.44
C TYR A 56 -2.99 -13.73 -6.08
N LYS A 57 -3.87 -14.57 -5.53
CA LYS A 57 -4.15 -15.92 -6.04
C LYS A 57 -5.65 -16.14 -6.18
N PHE A 58 -6.04 -16.81 -7.24
CA PHE A 58 -7.42 -17.28 -7.43
C PHE A 58 -7.68 -18.52 -6.59
N ASP A 59 -7.89 -18.29 -5.29
CA ASP A 59 -8.37 -19.31 -4.36
C ASP A 59 -9.91 -19.33 -4.34
N ARG A 60 -10.48 -20.43 -3.86
CA ARG A 60 -11.93 -20.63 -3.72
C ARG A 60 -12.57 -19.49 -2.93
N ASP A 61 -11.95 -19.04 -1.85
CA ASP A 61 -12.50 -17.98 -0.99
C ASP A 61 -12.46 -16.60 -1.69
N ASN A 62 -11.41 -16.33 -2.47
CA ASN A 62 -11.28 -15.13 -3.28
C ASN A 62 -12.31 -15.11 -4.42
N LEU A 63 -12.49 -16.25 -5.10
CA LEU A 63 -13.51 -16.42 -6.13
C LEU A 63 -14.92 -16.24 -5.56
N TRP A 64 -15.21 -16.80 -4.38
CA TRP A 64 -16.48 -16.56 -3.70
C TRP A 64 -16.71 -15.10 -3.34
N THR A 65 -15.65 -14.39 -2.94
CA THR A 65 -15.72 -12.96 -2.63
C THR A 65 -16.04 -12.15 -3.88
N ILE A 66 -15.38 -12.45 -5.00
CA ILE A 66 -15.67 -11.85 -6.30
C ILE A 66 -17.12 -12.15 -6.71
N ALA A 67 -17.55 -13.41 -6.66
CA ALA A 67 -18.90 -13.81 -7.06
C ALA A 67 -19.98 -13.07 -6.25
N LYS A 68 -19.81 -12.93 -4.93
CA LYS A 68 -20.76 -12.20 -4.08
C LYS A 68 -20.85 -10.73 -4.44
N TRP A 69 -19.72 -10.05 -4.61
CA TRP A 69 -19.70 -8.59 -4.76
C TRP A 69 -19.85 -8.11 -6.21
N VAL A 70 -19.35 -8.87 -7.17
CA VAL A 70 -19.40 -8.51 -8.59
C VAL A 70 -20.69 -9.01 -9.25
N VAL A 71 -21.23 -10.15 -8.80
CA VAL A 71 -22.42 -10.74 -9.42
C VAL A 71 -23.63 -10.61 -8.50
N ALA A 72 -23.60 -11.24 -7.32
CA ALA A 72 -24.80 -11.35 -6.50
C ALA A 72 -25.33 -9.98 -6.04
N PHE A 73 -24.44 -9.09 -5.61
CA PHE A 73 -24.84 -7.76 -5.13
C PHE A 73 -25.47 -6.90 -6.24
N PRO A 74 -24.85 -6.70 -7.43
CA PRO A 74 -25.50 -5.95 -8.52
C PRO A 74 -26.81 -6.57 -9.00
N THR A 75 -26.89 -7.90 -9.10
CA THR A 75 -28.13 -8.58 -9.49
C THR A 75 -29.25 -8.34 -8.47
N LEU A 76 -28.94 -8.38 -7.18
CA LEU A 76 -29.92 -8.12 -6.13
C LEU A 76 -30.41 -6.66 -6.17
N VAL A 77 -29.49 -5.70 -6.34
CA VAL A 77 -29.85 -4.28 -6.50
C VAL A 77 -30.76 -4.09 -7.72
N TYR A 78 -30.44 -4.75 -8.83
CA TYR A 78 -31.25 -4.69 -10.04
C TYR A 78 -32.67 -5.22 -9.82
N ILE A 79 -32.81 -6.38 -9.18
CA ILE A 79 -34.12 -6.98 -8.92
C ILE A 79 -34.96 -6.09 -7.99
N ILE A 80 -34.36 -5.57 -6.91
CA ILE A 80 -35.06 -4.68 -5.97
C ILE A 80 -35.51 -3.39 -6.65
N THR A 81 -34.63 -2.75 -7.42
CA THR A 81 -34.94 -1.49 -8.10
C THR A 81 -36.03 -1.70 -9.15
N LYS A 82 -35.94 -2.76 -9.96
CA LYS A 82 -36.99 -3.15 -10.92
C LYS A 82 -38.34 -3.36 -10.23
N ALA A 83 -38.37 -4.08 -9.11
CA ALA A 83 -39.60 -4.33 -8.37
C ALA A 83 -40.23 -3.03 -7.82
N GLU A 84 -39.42 -2.08 -7.35
CA GLU A 84 -39.92 -0.80 -6.83
C GLU A 84 -40.46 0.10 -7.96
N PHE A 85 -39.81 0.10 -9.13
CA PHE A 85 -40.33 0.79 -10.31
C PHE A 85 -41.65 0.19 -10.78
N HIS A 86 -41.76 -1.14 -10.85
CA HIS A 86 -43.01 -1.81 -11.21
C HIS A 86 -44.13 -1.52 -10.19
N LYS A 87 -43.81 -1.53 -8.89
CA LYS A 87 -44.77 -1.14 -7.84
C LYS A 87 -45.27 0.29 -8.02
N SER A 88 -44.38 1.21 -8.39
CA SER A 88 -44.75 2.59 -8.72
C SER A 88 -45.62 2.67 -9.96
N ASP A 89 -45.24 1.98 -11.04
CA ASP A 89 -46.01 1.97 -12.30
C ASP A 89 -47.43 1.40 -12.09
N ARG A 90 -47.57 0.30 -11.31
CA ARG A 90 -48.87 -0.25 -10.91
C ARG A 90 -49.73 0.74 -10.13
N LYS A 91 -49.13 1.50 -9.21
CA LYS A 91 -49.85 2.53 -8.42
C LYS A 91 -50.43 3.63 -9.31
N PHE A 92 -49.76 3.96 -10.41
CA PHE A 92 -50.20 4.99 -11.36
C PHE A 92 -50.94 4.42 -12.58
N GLY A 93 -51.31 3.13 -12.58
CA GLY A 93 -52.02 2.49 -13.69
C GLY A 93 -51.21 2.39 -15.00
N ARG A 94 -49.89 2.48 -14.93
CA ARG A 94 -48.99 2.36 -16.09
C ARG A 94 -48.60 0.89 -16.28
N LYS A 95 -48.39 0.49 -17.54
CA LYS A 95 -47.87 -0.84 -17.86
C LYS A 95 -46.44 -0.98 -17.36
N GLU A 96 -46.11 -2.13 -16.76
CA GLU A 96 -44.76 -2.45 -16.32
C GLU A 96 -43.79 -2.43 -17.52
N ARG A 97 -42.66 -1.74 -17.34
CA ARG A 97 -41.61 -1.66 -18.34
C ARG A 97 -40.60 -2.76 -18.14
N GLU A 98 -40.18 -3.37 -19.24
CA GLU A 98 -39.04 -4.28 -19.22
C GLU A 98 -37.76 -3.44 -19.17
N PHE A 99 -37.25 -3.30 -17.96
CA PHE A 99 -35.84 -2.98 -17.76
C PHE A 99 -35.06 -4.29 -18.00
N MET A 100 -33.87 -4.21 -18.61
CA MET A 100 -33.05 -5.30 -19.19
C MET A 100 -33.16 -6.70 -18.57
#